data_AF-A0A7S0RXR1-F1
#
_entry.id   AF-A0A7S0RXR1-F1
#
_cell.length_a   1.000
_cell.length_b   1.000
_cell.length_c   1.000
_cell.angle_alpha   90.00
_cell.angle_beta   90.00
_cell.angle_gamma   90.00
#
_symmetry.space_group_name_H-M   'P 1'
#
loop_
_entity.id
_entity.type
_entity.pdbx_description
1 polymer ?
#
loop_
_entity_poly.entity_id
_entity_poly.type
_entity_poly.pdbx_seq_one_letter_code
_entity_poly.pdbx_strand_id
1 'polypeptide(L)'
;LEKAILPALTLIRCNPAAVNEVWGALGLLHYTARFRLYGAWREALASDSAPLLAAATKVTQLEVRKIMRRLSKENIKEFGRKLGKVAHADPLTVTTTILSQIEVYSNMIQPVVDAMKYFTQMGYDVLTYLVIVNLGGRGQLQKLKNDGMNVSLWLSSLASFCGHLTRKYTGVELTALMQLLVNKLKDSQSIDLLVLKEVIGRMTGVEVLQDMSNEQIAASAGGDVLKGEALTFDKSGSAKSLAKGAVRLKEALLVKRDPLLASLVVLVA
;
A
#
# COMPACT_ATOMS: atom_id res chain seq x y z
N LEU A 1 13.95 -0.66 -21.38
CA LEU A 1 12.77 -0.61 -20.49
C LEU A 1 12.26 0.82 -20.31
N GLU A 2 13.09 1.73 -19.80
CA GLU A 2 12.72 3.10 -19.42
C GLU A 2 12.14 3.99 -20.54
N LYS A 3 12.88 4.22 -21.63
CA LYS A 3 12.52 5.23 -22.65
C LYS A 3 11.46 4.81 -23.66
N ALA A 4 11.15 3.52 -23.75
CA ALA A 4 10.31 2.98 -24.82
C ALA A 4 9.26 2.01 -24.29
N ILE A 5 9.68 0.91 -23.66
CA ILE A 5 8.78 -0.19 -23.28
C ILE A 5 7.73 0.27 -22.27
N LEU A 6 8.14 0.92 -21.17
CA LEU A 6 7.20 1.34 -20.13
C LEU A 6 6.21 2.42 -20.62
N PRO A 7 6.64 3.53 -21.27
CA PRO A 7 5.70 4.47 -21.87
C PRO A 7 4.79 3.85 -22.93
N ALA A 8 5.29 2.92 -23.75
CA ALA A 8 4.49 2.26 -24.77
C ALA A 8 3.37 1.38 -24.17
N LEU A 9 3.55 0.80 -22.97
CA LEU A 9 2.48 0.07 -22.28
C LEU A 9 1.25 0.94 -22.03
N THR A 10 1.44 2.23 -21.73
CA THR A 10 0.35 3.19 -21.53
C THR A 10 -0.46 3.46 -22.81
N LEU A 11 0.14 3.22 -23.98
CA LEU A 11 -0.46 3.52 -25.29
C LEU A 11 -1.20 2.33 -25.91
N ILE A 12 -0.95 1.11 -25.43
CA ILE A 12 -1.62 -0.08 -25.94
C ILE A 12 -2.93 -0.35 -25.21
N ARG A 13 -3.82 -1.09 -25.86
CA ARG A 13 -5.00 -1.65 -25.17
C ARG A 13 -4.56 -2.64 -24.11
N CYS A 14 -5.38 -2.81 -23.07
CA CYS A 14 -5.17 -3.77 -22.00
C CYS A 14 -4.71 -5.14 -22.53
N ASN A 15 -3.45 -5.48 -22.26
CA ASN A 15 -2.85 -6.75 -22.63
C ASN A 15 -2.08 -7.34 -21.43
N PRO A 16 -2.73 -8.15 -20.58
CA PRO A 16 -2.10 -8.74 -19.41
C PRO A 16 -0.89 -9.62 -19.73
N ALA A 17 -0.88 -10.28 -20.90
CA ALA A 17 0.26 -11.10 -21.31
C ALA A 17 1.50 -10.24 -21.53
N ALA A 18 1.38 -9.13 -22.28
CA ALA A 18 2.48 -8.20 -22.48
C ALA A 18 3.01 -7.62 -21.15
N VAL A 19 2.10 -7.29 -20.23
CA VAL A 19 2.45 -6.79 -18.88
C VAL A 19 3.22 -7.83 -18.08
N ASN A 20 2.83 -9.10 -18.17
CA ASN A 20 3.51 -10.19 -17.49
C ASN A 20 4.90 -10.47 -18.08
N GLU A 21 5.09 -10.34 -19.40
CA GLU A 21 6.42 -10.43 -20.03
C GLU A 21 7.33 -9.27 -19.59
N VAL A 22 6.81 -8.04 -19.55
CA VAL A 22 7.56 -6.89 -19.03
C VAL A 22 7.89 -7.08 -17.55
N TRP A 23 6.97 -7.63 -16.76
CA TRP A 23 7.23 -8.02 -15.38
C TRP A 23 8.31 -9.09 -15.28
N GLY A 24 8.34 -10.08 -16.17
CA GLY A 24 9.39 -11.10 -16.22
C GLY A 24 10.78 -10.50 -16.30
N ALA A 25 10.96 -9.42 -17.07
CA ALA A 25 12.21 -8.68 -17.12
C ALA A 25 12.44 -7.79 -15.89
N LEU A 26 11.41 -7.05 -15.44
CA LEU A 26 11.52 -6.15 -14.29
C LEU A 26 11.82 -6.89 -12.98
N GLY A 27 11.17 -8.04 -12.76
CA GLY A 27 11.27 -8.84 -11.54
C GLY A 27 12.68 -9.39 -11.27
N LEU A 28 13.55 -9.41 -12.27
CA LEU A 28 14.98 -9.75 -12.12
C LEU A 28 15.78 -8.65 -11.43
N LEU A 29 15.27 -7.41 -11.44
CA LEU A 29 15.91 -6.25 -10.84
C LEU A 29 15.52 -6.11 -9.37
N HIS A 30 16.46 -5.61 -8.56
CA HIS A 30 16.14 -5.19 -7.20
C HIS A 30 15.10 -4.05 -7.20
N TYR A 31 14.23 -3.99 -6.19
CA TYR A 31 13.12 -3.03 -6.14
C TYR A 31 13.59 -1.58 -6.30
N THR A 32 14.78 -1.23 -5.79
CA THR A 32 15.36 0.12 -5.94
C THR A 32 15.59 0.50 -7.40
N ALA A 33 16.02 -0.43 -8.25
CA ALA A 33 16.19 -0.20 -9.68
C ALA A 33 14.82 -0.11 -10.38
N ARG A 34 13.87 -0.99 -10.02
CA ARG A 34 12.49 -0.94 -10.55
C ARG A 34 11.82 0.40 -10.25
N PHE A 35 11.95 0.90 -9.03
CA PHE A 35 11.33 2.15 -8.59
C PHE A 35 11.94 3.39 -9.27
N ARG A 36 13.24 3.36 -9.60
CA ARG A 36 13.85 4.41 -10.45
C ARG A 36 13.25 4.41 -11.85
N LEU A 37 13.05 3.24 -12.46
CA LEU A 37 12.38 3.12 -13.75
C LEU A 37 10.93 3.63 -13.70
N TYR A 38 10.22 3.37 -12.62
CA TYR A 38 8.86 3.90 -12.42
C TYR A 38 8.84 5.43 -12.23
N GLY A 39 9.86 6.00 -11.58
CA GLY A 39 10.05 7.45 -11.50
C GLY A 39 10.22 8.09 -12.88
N ALA A 40 11.15 7.56 -13.68
CA ALA A 40 11.37 8.04 -15.05
C ALA A 40 10.12 7.85 -15.93
N TRP A 41 9.43 6.72 -15.81
CA TRP A 41 8.16 6.50 -16.52
C TRP A 41 7.10 7.54 -16.12
N ARG A 42 6.95 7.83 -14.83
CA ARG A 42 6.02 8.85 -14.34
C ARG A 42 6.37 10.24 -14.86
N GLU A 43 7.64 10.60 -14.90
CA GLU A 43 8.11 11.87 -15.48
C GLU A 43 7.78 11.96 -16.97
N ALA A 44 7.97 10.86 -17.72
CA ALA A 44 7.59 10.81 -19.13
C ALA A 44 6.08 10.99 -19.34
N LEU A 45 5.23 10.45 -18.46
CA LEU A 45 3.77 10.65 -18.52
C LEU A 45 3.35 12.10 -18.23
N ALA A 46 4.14 12.82 -17.43
CA ALA A 46 3.91 14.22 -17.09
C ALA A 46 4.56 15.21 -18.07
N SER A 47 5.33 14.73 -19.05
CA SER A 47 6.07 15.58 -19.95
C SER A 47 5.18 16.19 -21.04
N ASP A 48 5.25 17.52 -21.21
CA ASP A 48 4.58 18.23 -22.29
C ASP A 48 5.11 17.84 -23.69
N SER A 49 6.28 17.20 -23.75
CA SER A 49 6.89 16.73 -25.01
C SER A 49 6.21 15.50 -25.61
N ALA A 50 5.31 14.84 -24.87
CA ALA A 50 4.62 13.62 -25.29
C ALA A 50 3.09 13.78 -25.22
N PRO A 51 2.46 14.54 -26.14
CA PRO A 51 1.04 14.85 -26.08
C PRO A 51 0.13 13.61 -26.12
N LEU A 52 0.57 12.54 -26.80
CA LEU A 52 -0.17 11.28 -26.84
C LEU A 52 -0.20 10.58 -25.47
N LEU A 53 0.91 10.60 -24.72
CA LEU A 53 0.98 10.05 -23.37
C LEU A 53 0.12 10.86 -22.40
N ALA A 54 0.17 12.20 -22.51
CA ALA A 54 -0.66 13.08 -21.71
C ALA A 54 -2.16 12.85 -21.96
N ALA A 55 -2.56 12.71 -23.23
CA ALA A 55 -3.94 12.39 -23.61
C ALA A 55 -4.38 11.02 -23.06
N ALA A 56 -3.55 9.97 -23.24
CA ALA A 56 -3.83 8.63 -22.71
C ALA A 56 -3.99 8.64 -21.18
N THR A 57 -3.07 9.31 -20.48
CA THR A 57 -3.11 9.51 -19.02
C THR A 57 -4.41 10.18 -18.60
N LYS A 58 -4.85 11.22 -19.31
CA LYS A 58 -6.11 11.93 -19.01
C LYS A 58 -7.33 11.03 -19.19
N VAL A 59 -7.36 10.25 -20.27
CA VAL A 59 -8.45 9.29 -20.55
C VAL A 59 -8.51 8.24 -19.43
N THR A 60 -7.38 7.62 -19.10
CA THR A 60 -7.25 6.67 -18.00
C THR A 60 -7.74 7.25 -16.67
N GLN A 61 -7.32 8.46 -16.32
CA GLN A 61 -7.74 9.13 -15.09
C GLN A 61 -9.26 9.30 -15.01
N LEU A 62 -9.90 9.73 -16.11
CA LEU A 62 -11.35 9.89 -16.17
C LEU A 62 -12.09 8.55 -16.06
N GLU A 63 -11.59 7.51 -16.71
CA GLU A 63 -12.16 6.17 -16.65
C GLU A 63 -12.07 5.58 -15.24
N VAL A 64 -10.91 5.67 -14.59
CA VAL A 64 -10.71 5.19 -13.21
C VAL A 64 -11.64 5.90 -12.24
N ARG A 65 -11.81 7.23 -12.37
CA ARG A 65 -12.78 7.99 -11.54
C ARG A 65 -14.20 7.50 -11.74
N LYS A 66 -14.62 7.20 -12.98
CA LYS A 66 -15.96 6.66 -13.26
C LYS A 66 -16.16 5.27 -12.63
N ILE A 67 -15.14 4.41 -12.69
CA ILE A 67 -15.16 3.08 -12.08
C ILE A 67 -15.26 3.20 -10.55
N MET A 68 -14.40 4.03 -9.94
CA MET A 68 -14.32 4.24 -8.50
C MET A 68 -15.62 4.77 -7.91
N ARG A 69 -16.31 5.70 -8.58
CA ARG A 69 -17.61 6.23 -8.14
C ARG A 69 -18.71 5.18 -7.98
N ARG A 70 -18.58 4.05 -8.68
CA ARG A 70 -19.56 2.96 -8.66
C ARG A 70 -19.09 1.78 -7.83
N LEU A 71 -17.82 1.75 -7.41
CA LEU A 71 -17.24 0.63 -6.68
C LEU A 71 -17.79 0.59 -5.24
N SER A 72 -18.47 -0.50 -4.91
CA SER A 72 -19.01 -0.80 -3.59
C SER A 72 -18.73 -2.24 -3.19
N LYS A 73 -19.06 -2.62 -1.96
CA LYS A 73 -18.91 -4.00 -1.46
C LYS A 73 -19.72 -5.03 -2.27
N GLU A 74 -20.84 -4.61 -2.86
CA GLU A 74 -21.77 -5.48 -3.58
C GLU A 74 -21.33 -5.77 -5.02
N ASN A 75 -20.58 -4.86 -5.63
CA ASN A 75 -20.26 -4.92 -7.06
C ASN A 75 -18.75 -5.03 -7.37
N ILE A 76 -17.94 -5.39 -6.36
CA ILE A 76 -16.48 -5.55 -6.44
C ILE A 76 -16.08 -6.44 -7.62
N LYS A 77 -16.83 -7.51 -7.92
CA LYS A 77 -16.48 -8.41 -9.02
C LYS A 77 -16.52 -7.71 -10.38
N GLU A 78 -17.55 -6.92 -10.62
CA GLU A 78 -17.74 -6.21 -11.89
C GLU A 78 -16.76 -5.04 -12.01
N PHE A 79 -16.80 -4.11 -11.06
CA PHE A 79 -15.97 -2.90 -11.11
C PHE A 79 -14.50 -3.19 -10.86
N GLY A 80 -14.17 -4.20 -10.05
CA GLY A 80 -12.80 -4.63 -9.88
C GLY A 80 -12.18 -5.21 -11.16
N ARG A 81 -12.94 -5.95 -11.98
CA ARG A 81 -12.45 -6.42 -13.28
C ARG A 81 -12.21 -5.28 -14.24
N LYS A 82 -13.11 -4.29 -14.26
CA LYS A 82 -12.93 -3.05 -15.06
C LYS A 82 -11.68 -2.31 -14.59
N LEU A 83 -11.52 -2.14 -13.28
CA LEU A 83 -10.35 -1.48 -12.70
C LEU A 83 -9.05 -2.21 -13.04
N GLY A 84 -9.03 -3.54 -12.91
CA GLY A 84 -7.89 -4.38 -13.27
C GLY A 84 -7.49 -4.22 -14.74
N LYS A 85 -8.46 -4.26 -15.67
CA LYS A 85 -8.19 -4.05 -17.11
C LYS A 85 -7.48 -2.72 -17.39
N VAL A 86 -7.94 -1.63 -16.78
CA VAL A 86 -7.29 -0.32 -16.95
C VAL A 86 -5.91 -0.31 -16.28
N ALA A 87 -5.79 -0.90 -15.09
CA ALA A 87 -4.53 -1.01 -14.35
C ALA A 87 -3.45 -1.82 -15.08
N HIS A 88 -3.83 -2.78 -15.94
CA HIS A 88 -2.88 -3.53 -16.75
C HIS A 88 -2.22 -2.65 -17.82
N ALA A 89 -2.96 -1.73 -18.43
CA ALA A 89 -2.38 -0.82 -19.42
C ALA A 89 -1.55 0.30 -18.75
N ASP A 90 -2.10 0.91 -17.68
CA ASP A 90 -1.50 2.09 -17.06
C ASP A 90 -1.57 2.05 -15.52
N PRO A 91 -0.75 1.19 -14.88
CA PRO A 91 -0.77 1.02 -13.43
C PRO A 91 -0.36 2.29 -12.67
N LEU A 92 0.46 3.18 -13.25
CA LEU A 92 0.88 4.43 -12.63
C LEU A 92 -0.30 5.39 -12.48
N THR A 93 -1.03 5.68 -13.56
CA THR A 93 -2.15 6.62 -13.53
C THR A 93 -3.31 6.06 -12.72
N VAL A 94 -3.61 4.76 -12.87
CA VAL A 94 -4.67 4.10 -12.09
C VAL A 94 -4.38 4.21 -10.60
N THR A 95 -3.18 3.82 -10.17
CA THR A 95 -2.80 3.90 -8.76
C THR A 95 -2.79 5.33 -8.25
N THR A 96 -2.21 6.28 -8.98
CA THR A 96 -2.18 7.69 -8.59
C THR A 96 -3.59 8.22 -8.36
N THR A 97 -4.52 7.86 -9.24
CA THR A 97 -5.93 8.24 -9.12
C THR A 97 -6.59 7.56 -7.92
N ILE A 98 -6.34 6.27 -7.69
CA ILE A 98 -6.86 5.55 -6.51
C ILE A 98 -6.37 6.21 -5.22
N LEU A 99 -5.06 6.44 -5.08
CA LEU A 99 -4.47 7.06 -3.88
C LEU A 99 -5.10 8.42 -3.60
N SER A 100 -5.30 9.25 -4.63
CA SER A 100 -5.97 10.54 -4.47
C SER A 100 -7.42 10.45 -3.98
N GLN A 101 -8.14 9.37 -4.30
CA GLN A 101 -9.52 9.17 -3.85
C GLN A 101 -9.58 8.64 -2.41
N ILE A 102 -8.74 7.65 -2.06
CA ILE A 102 -8.77 7.06 -0.71
C ILE A 102 -8.27 8.03 0.36
N GLU A 103 -7.37 8.94 0.01
CA GLU A 103 -6.87 9.99 0.92
C GLU A 103 -8.00 10.94 1.37
N VAL A 104 -9.04 11.09 0.54
CA VAL A 104 -10.21 11.92 0.82
C VAL A 104 -11.39 11.09 1.36
N TYR A 105 -11.58 9.87 0.86
CA TYR A 105 -12.72 9.01 1.15
C TYR A 105 -12.29 7.67 1.78
N SER A 106 -12.11 7.66 3.11
CA SER A 106 -11.63 6.49 3.85
C SER A 106 -12.59 5.28 3.78
N ASN A 107 -13.88 5.51 3.62
CA ASN A 107 -14.90 4.47 3.44
C ASN A 107 -14.69 3.62 2.17
N MET A 108 -13.96 4.14 1.18
CA MET A 108 -13.65 3.42 -0.06
C MET A 108 -12.45 2.47 0.07
N ILE A 109 -11.67 2.55 1.14
CA ILE A 109 -10.43 1.76 1.32
C ILE A 109 -10.69 0.26 1.14
N GLN A 110 -11.67 -0.30 1.86
CA GLN A 110 -11.97 -1.74 1.78
C GLN A 110 -12.44 -2.18 0.38
N PRO A 111 -13.48 -1.56 -0.23
CA PRO A 111 -13.88 -1.90 -1.60
C PRO A 111 -12.73 -1.81 -2.62
N VAL A 112 -11.87 -0.80 -2.50
CA VAL A 112 -10.71 -0.61 -3.38
C VAL A 112 -9.69 -1.72 -3.19
N VAL A 113 -9.29 -2.00 -1.94
CA VAL A 113 -8.37 -3.09 -1.63
C VAL A 113 -8.95 -4.41 -2.12
N ASP A 114 -10.25 -4.64 -2.01
CA ASP A 114 -10.89 -5.86 -2.51
C ASP A 114 -10.92 -5.95 -4.04
N ALA A 115 -11.06 -4.82 -4.73
CA ALA A 115 -11.00 -4.74 -6.20
C ALA A 115 -9.57 -4.99 -6.73
N MET A 116 -8.53 -4.69 -5.96
CA MET A 116 -7.13 -4.90 -6.34
C MET A 116 -6.75 -6.37 -6.51
N LYS A 117 -7.62 -7.34 -6.20
CA LYS A 117 -7.39 -8.76 -6.49
C LYS A 117 -7.20 -9.06 -7.98
N TYR A 118 -7.62 -8.14 -8.85
CA TYR A 118 -7.47 -8.22 -10.30
C TYR A 118 -6.23 -7.50 -10.82
N PHE A 119 -5.32 -7.05 -9.95
CA PHE A 119 -4.06 -6.43 -10.36
C PHE A 119 -3.02 -7.52 -10.68
N THR A 120 -2.11 -7.21 -11.60
CA THR A 120 -0.92 -8.05 -11.86
C THR A 120 0.16 -7.80 -10.80
N GLN A 121 1.18 -8.66 -10.78
CA GLN A 121 2.34 -8.46 -9.90
C GLN A 121 3.04 -7.11 -10.16
N MET A 122 3.19 -6.71 -11.42
CA MET A 122 3.67 -5.36 -11.76
C MET A 122 2.78 -4.25 -11.20
N GLY A 123 1.46 -4.46 -11.20
CA GLY A 123 0.52 -3.52 -10.58
C GLY A 123 0.74 -3.35 -9.08
N TYR A 124 1.01 -4.43 -8.34
CA TYR A 124 1.36 -4.34 -6.91
C TYR A 124 2.72 -3.67 -6.66
N ASP A 125 3.70 -3.89 -7.53
CA ASP A 125 5.02 -3.26 -7.40
C ASP A 125 4.94 -1.74 -7.65
N VAL A 126 4.24 -1.32 -8.72
CA VAL A 126 3.95 0.09 -9.01
C VAL A 126 3.10 0.73 -7.91
N LEU A 127 2.14 -0.01 -7.35
CA LEU A 127 1.36 0.43 -6.20
C LEU A 127 2.23 0.74 -4.99
N THR A 128 3.17 -0.17 -4.68
CA THR A 128 4.11 0.01 -3.58
C THR A 128 5.00 1.23 -3.80
N TYR A 129 5.52 1.40 -5.02
CA TYR A 129 6.29 2.58 -5.41
C TYR A 129 5.52 3.89 -5.16
N LEU A 130 4.27 3.99 -5.62
CA LEU A 130 3.48 5.21 -5.47
C LEU A 130 3.07 5.49 -4.03
N VAL A 131 2.80 4.46 -3.23
CA VAL A 131 2.62 4.62 -1.77
C VAL A 131 3.87 5.23 -1.14
N ILE A 132 5.06 4.71 -1.48
CA ILE A 132 6.33 5.22 -0.98
C ILE A 132 6.58 6.66 -1.40
N VAL A 133 6.28 7.02 -2.66
CA VAL A 133 6.42 8.42 -3.10
C VAL A 133 5.45 9.33 -2.35
N ASN A 134 4.18 8.93 -2.18
CA ASN A 134 3.19 9.76 -1.47
C ASN A 134 3.59 9.99 0.00
N LEU A 135 4.09 8.95 0.69
CA LEU A 135 4.60 9.06 2.06
C LEU A 135 5.93 9.82 2.14
N GLY A 136 6.80 9.63 1.14
CA GLY A 136 8.16 10.15 1.11
C GLY A 136 8.25 11.65 0.85
N GLY A 137 7.41 12.19 -0.04
CA GLY A 137 7.72 13.44 -0.72
C GLY A 137 6.54 14.31 -1.12
N ARG A 138 5.36 14.20 -0.50
CA ARG A 138 4.39 15.31 -0.53
C ARG A 138 4.83 16.42 0.42
N GLY A 139 5.94 17.08 0.12
CA GLY A 139 6.50 18.18 0.94
C GLY A 139 5.59 19.40 1.13
N GLN A 140 4.36 19.35 0.63
CA GLN A 140 3.35 20.41 0.71
C GLN A 140 2.16 20.05 1.61
N LEU A 141 1.93 18.76 1.92
CA LEU A 141 0.79 18.38 2.76
C LEU A 141 1.22 18.25 4.22
N GLN A 142 0.58 19.06 5.07
CA GLN A 142 0.76 18.94 6.51
C GLN A 142 0.26 17.57 6.97
N LYS A 143 1.16 16.81 7.62
CA LYS A 143 0.84 15.50 8.20
C LYS A 143 -0.04 15.62 9.43
N LEU A 144 0.09 16.74 10.15
CA LEU A 144 -0.79 17.13 11.25
C LEU A 144 -1.86 18.10 10.75
N LYS A 145 -2.99 18.14 11.44
CA LYS A 145 -3.97 19.21 11.28
C LYS A 145 -3.41 20.52 11.83
N ASN A 146 -4.13 21.61 11.57
CA ASN A 146 -3.78 22.95 12.07
C ASN A 146 -3.68 23.04 13.61
N ASP A 147 -4.25 22.07 14.33
CA ASP A 147 -4.15 21.96 15.79
C ASP A 147 -2.79 21.43 16.29
N GLY A 148 -1.94 20.93 15.39
CA GLY A 148 -0.62 20.38 15.72
C GLY A 148 -0.64 19.08 16.54
N MET A 149 -1.82 18.53 16.85
CA MET A 149 -1.97 17.32 17.68
C MET A 149 -2.54 16.16 16.90
N ASN A 150 -3.52 16.42 16.04
CA ASN A 150 -4.24 15.39 15.32
C ASN A 150 -3.59 15.09 13.98
N VAL A 151 -3.49 13.81 13.64
CA VAL A 151 -3.05 13.40 12.32
C VAL A 151 -4.09 13.79 11.27
N SER A 152 -3.62 14.27 10.12
CA SER A 152 -4.43 14.60 8.97
C SER A 152 -5.19 13.37 8.42
N LEU A 153 -6.38 13.61 7.85
CA LEU A 153 -7.20 12.54 7.30
C LEU A 153 -6.46 11.77 6.19
N TRP A 154 -5.73 12.47 5.32
CA TRP A 154 -5.03 11.83 4.20
C TRP A 154 -4.00 10.83 4.68
N LEU A 155 -3.22 11.16 5.73
CA LEU A 155 -2.19 10.26 6.26
C LEU A 155 -2.81 9.08 7.00
N SER A 156 -3.86 9.33 7.80
CA SER A 156 -4.64 8.28 8.46
C SER A 156 -5.24 7.29 7.45
N SER A 157 -5.88 7.81 6.40
CA SER A 157 -6.45 6.99 5.32
C SER A 157 -5.38 6.19 4.57
N LEU A 158 -4.23 6.80 4.28
CA LEU A 158 -3.13 6.13 3.59
C LEU A 158 -2.48 5.05 4.46
N ALA A 159 -2.32 5.30 5.77
CA ALA A 159 -1.82 4.30 6.72
C ALA A 159 -2.77 3.10 6.83
N SER A 160 -4.07 3.34 7.00
CA SER A 160 -5.10 2.30 7.01
C SER A 160 -5.11 1.49 5.71
N PHE A 161 -5.01 2.18 4.56
CA PHE A 161 -4.87 1.53 3.26
C PHE A 161 -3.63 0.63 3.19
N CYS A 162 -2.46 1.09 3.65
CA CYS A 162 -1.25 0.28 3.70
C CYS A 162 -1.42 -0.98 4.56
N GLY A 163 -2.05 -0.86 5.73
CA GLY A 163 -2.35 -2.00 6.60
C GLY A 163 -3.26 -3.03 5.93
N HIS A 164 -4.35 -2.59 5.31
CA HIS A 164 -5.26 -3.48 4.56
C HIS A 164 -4.58 -4.12 3.34
N LEU A 165 -3.82 -3.34 2.58
CA LEU A 165 -3.16 -3.77 1.36
C LEU A 165 -2.09 -4.82 1.65
N THR A 166 -1.17 -4.49 2.56
CA THR A 166 -0.07 -5.39 2.93
C THR A 166 -0.66 -6.69 3.43
N ARG A 167 -1.55 -6.66 4.42
CA ARG A 167 -2.21 -7.86 4.95
C ARG A 167 -2.78 -8.77 3.85
N LYS A 168 -3.48 -8.20 2.87
CA LYS A 168 -4.23 -8.98 1.88
C LYS A 168 -3.37 -9.54 0.74
N TYR A 169 -2.36 -8.81 0.28
CA TYR A 169 -1.62 -9.15 -0.94
C TYR A 169 -0.13 -9.37 -0.66
N THR A 170 0.39 -10.53 -1.08
CA THR A 170 1.81 -10.88 -0.97
C THR A 170 2.67 -10.23 -2.05
N GLY A 171 2.05 -9.72 -3.12
CA GLY A 171 2.77 -9.05 -4.21
C GLY A 171 3.28 -7.64 -3.86
N VAL A 172 2.92 -7.11 -2.69
CA VAL A 172 3.35 -5.80 -2.20
C VAL A 172 4.78 -5.89 -1.67
N GLU A 173 5.66 -4.99 -2.10
CA GLU A 173 7.07 -4.95 -1.67
C GLU A 173 7.20 -4.38 -0.26
N LEU A 174 6.89 -5.22 0.74
CA LEU A 174 6.87 -4.84 2.16
C LEU A 174 8.24 -4.35 2.64
N THR A 175 9.32 -4.96 2.17
CA THR A 175 10.70 -4.53 2.48
C THR A 175 10.93 -3.07 2.10
N ALA A 176 10.48 -2.65 0.92
CA ALA A 176 10.67 -1.28 0.46
C ALA A 176 9.89 -0.28 1.30
N LEU A 177 8.67 -0.67 1.74
CA LEU A 177 7.86 0.13 2.65
C LEU A 177 8.52 0.26 4.04
N MET A 178 9.04 -0.84 4.59
CA MET A 178 9.74 -0.82 5.89
C MET A 178 11.03 0.01 5.82
N GLN A 179 11.80 -0.09 4.74
CA GLN A 179 12.99 0.73 4.53
C GLN A 179 12.66 2.23 4.52
N LEU A 180 11.56 2.64 3.88
CA LEU A 180 11.12 4.02 3.90
C LEU A 180 10.88 4.51 5.34
N LEU A 181 10.17 3.72 6.15
CA LEU A 181 9.84 4.08 7.53
C LEU A 181 11.10 4.21 8.39
N VAL A 182 12.08 3.30 8.23
CA VAL A 182 13.39 3.42 8.89
C VAL A 182 14.09 4.71 8.50
N ASN A 183 14.12 5.04 7.21
CA ASN A 183 14.76 6.27 6.75
C ASN A 183 14.06 7.52 7.30
N LYS A 184 12.72 7.52 7.35
CA LYS A 184 11.93 8.61 7.94
C LYS A 184 12.18 8.79 9.43
N LEU A 185 12.37 7.70 10.17
CA LEU A 185 12.73 7.75 11.59
C LEU A 185 14.15 8.28 11.80
N LYS A 186 15.11 7.92 10.94
CA LYS A 186 16.46 8.50 10.97
C LYS A 186 16.43 10.01 10.74
N ASP A 187 15.47 10.51 9.96
CA ASP A 187 15.21 11.94 9.73
C ASP A 187 14.30 12.59 10.80
N SER A 188 14.08 11.94 11.94
CA SER A 188 13.23 12.40 13.05
C SER A 188 11.75 12.65 12.68
N GLN A 189 11.24 12.04 11.60
CA GLN A 189 9.84 12.14 11.19
C GLN A 189 8.99 11.01 11.82
N SER A 190 8.71 11.12 13.12
CA SER A 190 7.98 10.09 13.87
C SER A 190 6.51 9.92 13.49
N ILE A 191 5.88 10.92 12.86
CA ILE A 191 4.46 10.85 12.46
C ILE A 191 4.19 9.69 11.48
N ASP A 192 5.19 9.30 10.67
CA ASP A 192 5.07 8.19 9.74
C ASP A 192 4.96 6.81 10.44
N LEU A 193 5.26 6.72 11.74
CA LEU A 193 5.02 5.52 12.55
C LEU A 193 3.55 5.10 12.58
N LEU A 194 2.61 6.00 12.25
CA LEU A 194 1.21 5.62 12.07
C LEU A 194 1.05 4.51 11.01
N VAL A 195 1.85 4.56 9.94
CA VAL A 195 1.86 3.51 8.90
C VAL A 195 2.38 2.20 9.48
N LEU A 196 3.43 2.24 10.29
CA LEU A 196 3.97 1.05 10.96
C LEU A 196 2.94 0.42 11.89
N LYS A 197 2.25 1.23 12.69
CA LYS A 197 1.18 0.81 13.60
C LYS A 197 0.07 0.08 12.83
N GLU A 198 -0.43 0.66 11.74
CA GLU A 198 -1.48 0.04 10.91
C GLU A 198 -1.01 -1.27 10.25
N VAL A 199 0.23 -1.32 9.74
CA VAL A 199 0.79 -2.54 9.15
C VAL A 199 0.91 -3.65 10.19
N ILE A 200 1.48 -3.36 11.36
CA ILE A 200 1.61 -4.34 12.45
C ILE A 200 0.23 -4.82 12.90
N GLY A 201 -0.69 -3.89 13.20
CA GLY A 201 -2.03 -4.22 13.68
C GLY A 201 -2.79 -5.10 12.69
N ARG A 202 -2.81 -4.75 11.40
CA ARG A 202 -3.52 -5.52 10.39
C ARG A 202 -2.85 -6.85 10.05
N MET A 203 -1.52 -6.93 10.01
CA MET A 203 -0.82 -8.16 9.64
C MET A 203 -0.73 -9.17 10.78
N THR A 204 -0.67 -8.72 12.03
CA THR A 204 -0.43 -9.59 13.20
C THR A 204 -1.65 -9.72 14.12
N GLY A 205 -2.59 -8.78 14.05
CA GLY A 205 -3.69 -8.68 15.01
C GLY A 205 -3.25 -8.21 16.39
N VAL A 206 -2.03 -7.65 16.50
CA VAL A 206 -1.55 -6.97 17.71
C VAL A 206 -2.16 -5.58 17.72
N GLU A 207 -3.17 -5.41 18.55
CA GLU A 207 -3.78 -4.11 18.80
C GLU A 207 -3.28 -3.58 20.14
N VAL A 208 -3.13 -2.26 20.22
CA VAL A 208 -2.85 -1.61 21.50
C VAL A 208 -4.14 -1.68 22.30
N LEU A 209 -4.18 -2.56 23.29
CA LEU A 209 -5.31 -2.68 24.19
C LEU A 209 -5.39 -1.40 25.02
N GLN A 210 -6.42 -0.60 24.77
CA GLN A 210 -6.81 0.53 25.60
C GLN A 210 -8.09 0.13 26.34
N ASP A 211 -8.21 0.53 27.61
CA ASP A 211 -9.42 0.36 28.41
C ASP A 211 -9.92 -1.09 28.55
N MET A 212 -9.00 -2.00 28.90
CA MET A 212 -9.38 -3.38 29.25
C MET A 212 -10.25 -3.42 30.51
N SER A 213 -11.34 -4.20 30.47
CA SER A 213 -12.15 -4.46 31.66
C SER A 213 -11.35 -5.29 32.68
N ASN A 214 -11.75 -5.22 33.96
CA ASN A 214 -11.11 -6.01 35.01
C ASN A 214 -11.16 -7.52 34.72
N GLU A 215 -12.23 -7.98 34.07
CA GLU A 215 -12.39 -9.36 33.63
C GLU A 215 -11.41 -9.72 32.51
N GLN A 216 -11.19 -8.81 31.55
CA GLN A 216 -10.19 -9.03 30.49
C GLN A 216 -8.76 -9.01 31.04
N ILE A 217 -8.47 -8.17 32.03
CA ILE A 217 -7.19 -8.15 32.75
C ILE A 217 -6.97 -9.48 33.50
N ALA A 218 -7.98 -9.92 34.25
CA ALA A 218 -7.94 -11.20 34.97
C ALA A 218 -7.79 -12.40 34.00
N ALA A 219 -8.51 -12.38 32.88
CA ALA A 219 -8.43 -13.40 31.85
C ALA A 219 -7.05 -13.42 31.15
N SER A 220 -6.43 -12.25 30.98
CA SER A 220 -5.07 -12.11 30.44
C SER A 220 -3.98 -12.65 31.37
N ALA A 221 -4.26 -12.76 32.67
CA ALA A 221 -3.38 -13.42 33.64
C ALA A 221 -3.57 -14.95 33.70
N GLY A 222 -4.55 -15.50 32.98
CA GLY A 222 -4.87 -16.93 32.96
C GLY A 222 -4.02 -17.79 32.02
N GLY A 223 -4.47 -19.02 31.80
CA GLY A 223 -3.86 -19.95 30.84
C GLY A 223 -4.06 -19.53 29.38
N ASP A 224 -3.36 -20.16 28.45
CA ASP A 224 -3.33 -19.77 27.02
C ASP A 224 -4.72 -19.74 26.36
N VAL A 225 -5.62 -20.64 26.78
CA VAL A 225 -7.01 -20.66 26.32
C VAL A 225 -7.75 -19.39 26.75
N LEU A 226 -7.63 -19.01 28.03
CA LEU A 226 -8.31 -17.85 28.60
C LEU A 226 -7.74 -16.53 28.05
N LYS A 227 -6.42 -16.46 27.86
CA LYS A 227 -5.74 -15.36 27.15
C LYS A 227 -6.20 -15.24 25.70
N GLY A 228 -6.39 -16.38 25.04
CA GLY A 228 -6.95 -16.45 23.70
C GLY A 228 -8.31 -15.74 23.63
N GLU A 229 -9.25 -16.21 24.46
CA GLU A 229 -10.62 -15.69 24.54
C GLU A 229 -10.69 -14.20 24.94
N ALA A 230 -9.88 -13.77 25.91
CA ALA A 230 -9.80 -12.38 26.34
C ALA A 230 -9.39 -11.40 25.22
N LEU A 231 -8.60 -11.90 24.26
CA LEU A 231 -7.98 -11.11 23.19
C LEU A 231 -8.64 -11.32 21.82
N THR A 232 -9.62 -12.21 21.67
CA THR A 232 -10.26 -12.52 20.37
C THR A 232 -11.48 -11.70 20.03
N PHE A 233 -12.06 -10.95 20.96
CA PHE A 233 -13.35 -10.28 20.75
C PHE A 233 -13.38 -9.27 19.59
N ASP A 234 -12.24 -8.71 19.16
CA ASP A 234 -12.16 -7.74 18.06
C ASP A 234 -11.26 -8.18 16.88
N LYS A 235 -10.80 -9.44 16.87
CA LYS A 235 -9.86 -9.91 15.85
C LYS A 235 -10.55 -10.12 14.51
N SER A 236 -10.42 -9.13 13.63
CA SER A 236 -10.82 -9.22 12.22
C SER A 236 -9.93 -10.18 11.42
N GLY A 237 -9.94 -11.50 11.65
CA GLY A 237 -9.19 -12.47 10.84
C GLY A 237 -8.93 -13.83 11.48
N SER A 238 -8.78 -14.89 10.67
CA SER A 238 -8.41 -16.20 11.21
C SER A 238 -6.99 -16.22 11.77
N ALA A 239 -6.77 -16.94 12.87
CA ALA A 239 -5.46 -17.07 13.52
C ALA A 239 -4.35 -17.52 12.54
N LYS A 240 -4.67 -18.42 11.61
CA LYS A 240 -3.76 -18.87 10.55
C LYS A 240 -3.34 -17.74 9.60
N SER A 241 -4.24 -16.83 9.27
CA SER A 241 -3.95 -15.67 8.42
C SER A 241 -3.02 -14.68 9.12
N LEU A 242 -3.28 -14.40 10.40
CA LEU A 242 -2.47 -13.51 11.23
C LEU A 242 -1.06 -14.08 11.46
N ALA A 243 -0.93 -15.38 11.71
CA ALA A 243 0.37 -16.05 11.83
C ALA A 243 1.20 -15.92 10.55
N LYS A 244 0.59 -16.14 9.37
CA LYS A 244 1.27 -15.93 8.08
C LYS A 244 1.67 -14.48 7.86
N GLY A 245 0.81 -13.53 8.23
CA GLY A 245 1.10 -12.11 8.19
C GLY A 245 2.32 -11.76 9.05
N ALA A 246 2.34 -12.21 10.30
CA ALA A 246 3.46 -12.01 11.22
C ALA A 246 4.78 -12.56 10.69
N VAL A 247 4.78 -13.78 10.13
CA VAL A 247 5.98 -14.37 9.51
C VAL A 247 6.47 -13.52 8.34
N ARG A 248 5.58 -13.10 7.44
CA ARG A 248 5.96 -12.28 6.29
C ARG A 248 6.47 -10.89 6.70
N LEU A 249 5.90 -10.28 7.73
CA LEU A 249 6.42 -9.03 8.29
C LEU A 249 7.82 -9.22 8.87
N LYS A 250 8.01 -10.30 9.65
CA LYS A 250 9.32 -10.65 10.20
C LYS A 250 10.37 -10.85 9.10
N GLU A 251 10.04 -11.56 8.03
CA GLU A 251 10.94 -11.77 6.89
C GLU A 251 11.31 -10.46 6.18
N ALA A 252 10.35 -9.54 6.00
CA ALA A 252 10.61 -8.23 5.42
C ALA A 252 11.48 -7.32 6.31
N LEU A 253 11.53 -7.56 7.62
CA LEU A 253 12.36 -6.82 8.58
C LEU A 253 13.76 -7.44 8.79
N LEU A 254 13.91 -8.72 8.51
CA LEU A 254 15.15 -9.50 8.70
C LEU A 254 15.99 -9.63 7.43
N VAL A 255 15.89 -8.67 6.50
CA VAL A 255 16.62 -8.72 5.24
C VAL A 255 18.12 -8.81 5.50
N LYS A 256 18.75 -9.88 4.98
CA LYS A 256 20.14 -10.26 5.29
C LYS A 256 21.19 -9.16 5.06
N ARG A 257 20.89 -8.15 4.25
CA ARG A 257 21.81 -7.06 3.89
C ARG A 257 21.61 -5.77 4.70
N ASP A 258 20.44 -5.56 5.32
CA ASP A 258 20.18 -4.39 6.17
C ASP A 258 19.16 -4.79 7.26
N PRO A 259 19.60 -4.96 8.52
CA PRO A 259 18.71 -5.38 9.60
C PRO A 259 17.80 -4.20 10.02
N LEU A 260 16.72 -4.03 9.26
CA LEU A 260 15.69 -3.01 9.52
C LEU A 260 15.10 -3.16 10.92
N LEU A 261 14.96 -4.41 11.40
CA LEU A 261 14.44 -4.68 12.74
C LEU A 261 15.27 -3.99 13.84
N ALA A 262 16.59 -4.13 13.82
CA ALA A 262 17.46 -3.53 14.83
C ALA A 262 17.37 -2.00 14.79
N SER A 263 17.38 -1.42 13.57
CA SER A 263 17.22 0.01 13.38
C SER A 263 15.87 0.51 13.91
N LEU A 264 14.76 -0.18 13.62
CA LEU A 264 13.43 0.19 14.10
C LEU A 264 13.34 0.13 15.62
N VAL A 265 13.86 -0.92 16.24
CA VAL A 265 13.82 -1.08 17.70
C VAL A 265 14.61 0.03 18.40
N VAL A 266 15.80 0.37 17.88
CA VAL A 266 16.63 1.45 18.45
C VAL A 266 16.03 2.83 18.23
N LEU A 267 15.42 3.09 17.06
CA LEU A 267 14.87 4.41 16.73
C LEU A 267 13.50 4.68 17.36
N VAL A 268 12.80 3.64 17.83
CA VAL A 268 11.50 3.77 18.52
C VAL A 268 11.66 3.83 20.05
N ALA A 269 12.74 3.27 20.59
CA ALA A 269 13.08 3.31 22.01
C ALA A 269 13.55 4.71 22.44
#